data_AF-A0ABD3H0Y6-F1
#
_entry.id   AF-A0ABD3H0Y6-F1
#
_cell.length_a   1.000
_cell.length_b   1.000
_cell.length_c   1.000
_cell.angle_alpha   90.00
_cell.angle_beta   90.00
_cell.angle_gamma   90.00
#
_symmetry.space_group_name_H-M   'P 1'
#
loop_
_entity.id
_entity.type
_entity.pdbx_description
1 polymer ?
#
loop_
_entity_poly.entity_id
_entity_poly.type
_entity_poly.pdbx_seq_one_letter_code
_entity_poly.pdbx_strand_id
1 'polypeptide(L)'
;MSDQMSLVVSMERERGDSLRDDALDGQRHLEGTVQAAHEILASLNEVLCNPVLWTQPAPDTSNGSKPGGTPPQQEQGWLALETGRLRYKATTAALRASVNNIFSKLQIRAQEGNSGEEKASAGDLEQLETQAAQLREEAARKNQLLKLLIDQSRDLVSDLSMWQSAEL
;
A
#
# COMPACT_ATOMS: atom_id res chain seq x y z
N MET A 1 -39.60 -2.06 31.11
CA MET A 1 -38.45 -2.97 31.00
C MET A 1 -38.34 -3.59 29.61
N SER A 2 -39.44 -4.04 28.98
CA SER A 2 -39.40 -4.59 27.62
C SER A 2 -38.99 -3.59 26.52
N ASP A 3 -39.40 -2.32 26.60
CA ASP A 3 -38.99 -1.29 25.61
C ASP A 3 -37.49 -0.97 25.63
N GLN A 4 -36.86 -0.95 26.82
CA GLN A 4 -35.42 -0.71 26.93
C GLN A 4 -34.60 -1.88 26.36
N MET A 5 -35.02 -3.13 26.59
CA MET A 5 -34.37 -4.30 25.99
C MET A 5 -34.54 -4.34 24.47
N SER A 6 -35.69 -3.91 23.95
CA SER A 6 -35.92 -3.79 22.50
C SER A 6 -34.97 -2.78 21.84
N LEU A 7 -34.73 -1.64 22.50
CA LEU A 7 -33.82 -0.61 22.00
C LEU A 7 -32.36 -1.07 21.99
N VAL A 8 -31.92 -1.77 23.04
CA VAL A 8 -30.54 -2.31 23.15
C VAL A 8 -30.28 -3.36 22.07
N VAL A 9 -31.21 -4.29 21.87
CA VAL A 9 -31.08 -5.32 20.82
C VAL A 9 -31.08 -4.70 19.41
N SER A 10 -31.82 -3.61 19.21
CA SER A 10 -31.82 -2.87 17.93
C SER A 10 -30.49 -2.16 17.69
N MET A 11 -29.94 -1.49 18.71
CA MET A 11 -28.62 -0.84 18.63
C MET A 11 -27.45 -1.82 18.50
N GLU A 12 -27.56 -3.02 19.08
CA GLU A 12 -26.56 -4.08 18.90
C GLU A 12 -26.60 -4.67 17.49
N ARG A 13 -27.80 -4.83 16.91
CA ARG A 13 -27.98 -5.29 15.53
C ARG A 13 -27.44 -4.27 14.52
N GLU A 14 -27.78 -2.99 14.68
CA GLU A 14 -27.27 -1.89 13.85
C GLU A 14 -25.74 -1.77 13.93
N ARG A 15 -25.14 -2.01 15.10
CA ARG A 15 -23.67 -2.05 15.26
C ARG A 15 -23.04 -3.24 14.53
N GLY A 16 -23.66 -4.42 14.59
CA GLY A 16 -23.21 -5.59 13.85
C GLY A 16 -23.26 -5.40 12.34
N ASP A 17 -24.34 -4.82 11.84
CA ASP A 17 -24.51 -4.50 10.42
C ASP A 17 -23.51 -3.42 9.96
N SER A 18 -23.26 -2.40 10.79
CA SER A 18 -22.26 -1.35 10.50
C SER A 18 -20.81 -1.86 10.51
N LEU A 19 -20.48 -2.84 11.35
CA LEU A 19 -19.15 -3.47 11.33
C LEU A 19 -18.96 -4.33 10.08
N ARG A 20 -20.02 -5.03 9.67
CA ARG A 20 -20.03 -5.84 8.45
C ARG A 20 -19.87 -4.98 7.20
N ASP A 21 -20.52 -3.83 7.17
CA ASP A 21 -20.38 -2.85 6.09
C ASP A 21 -18.95 -2.31 6.00
N ASP A 22 -18.34 -1.91 7.13
CA ASP A 22 -16.93 -1.48 7.17
C ASP A 22 -15.96 -2.56 6.68
N ALA A 23 -16.26 -3.84 6.96
CA ALA A 23 -15.45 -4.97 6.50
C ALA A 23 -15.58 -5.20 4.98
N LEU A 24 -16.79 -5.08 4.44
CA LEU A 24 -17.02 -5.10 2.99
C LEU A 24 -16.33 -3.92 2.31
N ASP A 25 -16.38 -2.73 2.91
CA ASP A 25 -15.66 -1.55 2.45
C ASP A 25 -14.15 -1.76 2.47
N GLY A 26 -13.61 -2.35 3.54
CA GLY A 26 -12.20 -2.72 3.64
C GLY A 26 -11.77 -3.67 2.52
N GLN A 27 -12.59 -4.68 2.20
CA GLN A 27 -12.34 -5.58 1.08
C GLN A 27 -12.32 -4.83 -0.26
N ARG A 28 -13.27 -3.93 -0.51
CA ARG A 28 -13.28 -3.12 -1.75
C ARG A 28 -12.06 -2.22 -1.87
N HIS A 29 -11.61 -1.62 -0.76
CA HIS A 29 -10.39 -0.82 -0.76
C HIS A 29 -9.15 -1.67 -1.03
N LEU A 30 -9.06 -2.89 -0.49
CA LEU A 30 -7.97 -3.82 -0.77
C LEU A 30 -7.91 -4.18 -2.26
N GLU A 31 -9.05 -4.55 -2.85
CA GLU A 31 -9.15 -4.82 -4.30
C GLU A 31 -8.72 -3.60 -5.13
N GLY A 32 -9.14 -2.39 -4.73
CA GLY A 32 -8.71 -1.14 -5.35
C GLY A 32 -7.21 -0.86 -5.20
N THR A 33 -6.59 -1.22 -4.09
CA THR A 33 -5.14 -1.11 -3.88
C THR A 33 -4.37 -2.08 -4.76
N VAL A 34 -4.82 -3.33 -4.86
CA VAL A 34 -4.22 -4.34 -5.75
C VAL A 34 -4.32 -3.92 -7.21
N GLN A 35 -5.48 -3.43 -7.64
CA GLN A 35 -5.68 -2.94 -9.01
C GLN A 35 -4.78 -1.75 -9.33
N ALA A 36 -4.71 -0.75 -8.43
CA ALA A 36 -3.84 0.40 -8.62
C ALA A 36 -2.35 0.01 -8.65
N ALA A 37 -1.94 -0.98 -7.84
CA ALA A 37 -0.58 -1.51 -7.89
C ALA A 37 -0.28 -2.19 -9.24
N HIS A 38 -1.22 -2.95 -9.78
CA HIS A 38 -1.09 -3.56 -11.11
C HIS A 38 -0.95 -2.49 -12.21
N GLU A 39 -1.74 -1.41 -12.15
CA GLU A 39 -1.63 -0.28 -13.10
C GLU A 39 -0.27 0.43 -13.00
N ILE A 40 0.28 0.61 -11.80
CA ILE A 40 1.63 1.16 -11.61
C ILE A 40 2.68 0.27 -12.27
N LEU A 41 2.59 -1.05 -12.07
CA LEU A 41 3.54 -1.99 -12.66
C LEU A 41 3.43 -2.05 -14.18
N ALA A 42 2.21 -2.04 -14.72
CA ALA A 42 1.98 -2.03 -16.16
C ALA A 42 2.52 -0.75 -16.80
N SER A 43 2.23 0.42 -16.21
CA SER A 43 2.75 1.70 -16.70
C SER A 43 4.26 1.83 -16.54
N LEU A 44 4.85 1.32 -15.46
CA LEU A 44 6.31 1.22 -15.34
C LEU A 44 6.91 0.34 -16.43
N ASN A 45 6.30 -0.81 -16.72
CA ASN A 45 6.76 -1.70 -17.78
C ASN A 45 6.70 -1.00 -19.15
N GLU A 46 5.63 -0.25 -19.44
CA GLU A 46 5.53 0.56 -20.67
C GLU A 46 6.60 1.66 -20.73
N VAL A 47 6.82 2.37 -19.62
CA VAL A 47 7.87 3.41 -19.53
C VAL A 47 9.25 2.81 -19.71
N LEU A 48 9.52 1.64 -19.13
CA LEU A 48 10.85 1.05 -19.13
C LEU A 48 11.19 0.29 -20.43
N CYS A 49 10.20 -0.31 -21.07
CA CYS A 49 10.39 -1.06 -22.30
C CYS A 49 10.32 -0.21 -23.57
N ASN A 50 9.94 1.08 -23.47
CA ASN A 50 9.84 1.96 -24.61
C ASN A 50 10.99 2.99 -24.64
N PRO A 51 12.06 2.76 -25.42
CA PRO A 51 13.21 3.65 -25.48
C PRO A 51 12.87 5.05 -26.03
N VAL A 52 11.78 5.19 -26.80
CA VAL A 52 11.30 6.49 -27.31
C VAL A 52 10.95 7.46 -26.18
N LEU A 53 10.49 6.92 -25.04
CA LEU A 53 10.11 7.72 -23.86
C LEU A 53 11.31 8.30 -23.11
N TRP A 54 12.50 7.78 -23.37
CA TRP A 54 13.75 8.19 -22.73
C TRP A 54 14.59 9.10 -23.63
N THR A 55 14.43 8.97 -24.95
CA THR A 55 15.26 9.66 -25.95
C THR A 55 14.67 10.98 -26.45
N GLN A 56 13.44 11.34 -26.06
CA GLN A 56 12.80 12.55 -26.58
C GLN A 56 13.26 13.81 -25.79
N PRO A 57 13.71 14.88 -26.47
CA PRO A 57 14.04 16.14 -25.81
C PRO A 57 12.79 16.69 -25.10
N ALA A 58 12.98 17.32 -23.93
CA ALA A 58 11.90 18.05 -23.26
C ALA A 58 11.21 19.01 -24.26
N PRO A 59 9.88 19.12 -24.25
CA PRO A 59 9.20 20.04 -25.16
C PRO A 59 9.68 21.46 -24.89
N ASP A 60 10.30 22.08 -25.88
CA ASP A 60 10.61 23.50 -25.85
C ASP A 60 9.32 24.29 -25.62
N THR A 61 9.32 25.12 -24.58
CA THR A 61 8.25 26.09 -24.29
C THR A 61 8.26 27.21 -25.34
N SER A 62 8.05 26.89 -26.62
CA SER A 62 7.85 27.89 -27.67
C SER A 62 6.41 27.80 -28.16
N ASN A 63 5.63 28.79 -27.73
CA ASN A 63 4.33 29.22 -28.23
C ASN A 63 3.97 28.67 -29.63
N GLY A 64 2.97 27.80 -29.70
CA GLY A 64 2.48 27.27 -30.97
C GLY A 64 1.23 26.41 -30.81
N SER A 65 0.09 27.06 -30.62
CA SER A 65 -1.23 26.44 -30.64
C SER A 65 -1.43 25.58 -31.89
N LYS A 66 -1.53 24.25 -31.72
CA LYS A 66 -2.14 23.34 -32.70
C LYS A 66 -3.24 22.54 -32.00
N PRO A 67 -4.53 22.79 -32.27
CA PRO A 67 -5.60 21.99 -31.71
C PRO A 67 -5.72 20.70 -32.54
N GLY A 68 -5.51 19.54 -31.92
CA GLY A 68 -5.82 18.25 -32.53
C GLY A 68 -4.71 17.21 -32.58
N GLY A 69 -3.57 17.41 -31.91
CA GLY A 69 -2.58 16.35 -31.72
C GLY A 69 -2.90 15.54 -30.47
N THR A 70 -2.95 14.21 -30.60
CA THR A 70 -2.82 13.28 -29.47
C THR A 70 -1.66 13.75 -28.57
N PRO A 71 -1.83 13.79 -27.22
CA PRO A 71 -0.75 14.21 -26.34
C PRO A 71 0.52 13.42 -26.67
N PRO A 72 1.71 14.03 -26.64
CA PRO A 72 2.96 13.33 -26.90
C PRO A 72 2.99 12.05 -26.07
N GLN A 73 3.32 10.93 -26.70
CA GLN A 73 3.22 9.58 -26.10
C GLN A 73 4.03 9.44 -24.79
N GLN A 74 5.02 10.32 -24.60
CA GLN A 74 5.75 10.53 -23.35
C GLN A 74 4.87 11.02 -22.20
N GLU A 75 4.06 12.05 -22.40
CA GLU A 75 3.16 12.53 -21.36
C GLU A 75 2.14 11.45 -20.98
N GLN A 76 1.71 10.60 -21.91
CA GLN A 76 0.72 9.57 -21.64
C GLN A 76 1.25 8.45 -20.71
N GLY A 77 2.45 7.93 -20.97
CA GLY A 77 3.04 6.86 -20.14
C GLY A 77 3.38 7.33 -18.71
N TRP A 78 3.98 8.52 -18.60
CA TRP A 78 4.31 9.11 -17.30
C TRP A 78 3.07 9.58 -16.52
N LEU A 79 2.05 10.11 -17.20
CA LEU A 79 0.79 10.50 -16.56
C LEU A 79 -0.02 9.28 -16.08
N ALA A 80 -0.01 8.18 -16.82
CA ALA A 80 -0.64 6.93 -16.40
C ALA A 80 0.02 6.38 -15.12
N LEU A 81 1.35 6.44 -15.04
CA LEU A 81 2.10 6.06 -13.85
C LEU A 81 1.76 6.94 -12.64
N GLU A 82 1.74 8.26 -12.81
CA GLU A 82 1.41 9.18 -11.71
C GLU A 82 -0.06 9.03 -11.26
N THR A 83 -0.96 8.74 -12.20
CA THR A 83 -2.37 8.45 -11.92
C THR A 83 -2.53 7.15 -11.11
N GLY A 84 -1.81 6.08 -11.50
CA GLY A 84 -1.76 4.84 -10.75
C GLY A 84 -1.22 5.05 -9.33
N ARG A 85 -0.16 5.83 -9.18
CA ARG A 85 0.45 6.19 -7.89
C ARG A 85 -0.52 6.94 -6.99
N LEU A 86 -1.24 7.92 -7.53
CA LEU A 86 -2.24 8.68 -6.79
C LEU A 86 -3.40 7.79 -6.33
N ARG A 87 -3.91 6.92 -7.21
CA ARG A 87 -4.98 5.96 -6.86
C ARG A 87 -4.54 4.96 -5.80
N TYR A 88 -3.33 4.42 -5.91
CA TYR A 88 -2.76 3.53 -4.91
C TYR A 88 -2.68 4.19 -3.53
N LYS A 89 -2.19 5.44 -3.49
CA LYS A 89 -2.12 6.22 -2.24
C LYS A 89 -3.51 6.45 -1.63
N ALA A 90 -4.49 6.80 -2.46
CA ALA A 90 -5.86 7.07 -2.02
C ALA A 90 -6.54 5.80 -1.47
N THR A 91 -6.48 4.68 -2.19
CA THR A 91 -7.09 3.42 -1.75
C THR A 91 -6.39 2.86 -0.53
N THR A 92 -5.06 2.99 -0.43
CA THR A 92 -4.31 2.62 0.78
C THR A 92 -4.71 3.46 2.00
N ALA A 93 -4.92 4.76 1.82
CA ALA A 93 -5.40 5.63 2.90
C ALA A 93 -6.81 5.24 3.37
N ALA A 94 -7.70 4.94 2.43
CA ALA A 94 -9.06 4.48 2.73
C ALA A 94 -9.07 3.10 3.42
N LEU A 95 -8.22 2.17 2.98
CA LEU A 95 -8.03 0.88 3.64
C LEU A 95 -7.57 1.04 5.10
N ARG A 96 -6.58 1.91 5.34
CA ARG A 96 -6.12 2.22 6.72
C ARG A 96 -7.23 2.82 7.57
N ALA A 97 -8.07 3.68 6.99
CA ALA A 97 -9.22 4.24 7.70
C ALA A 97 -10.26 3.17 8.07
N SER A 98 -10.60 2.27 7.14
CA SER A 98 -11.51 1.14 7.39
C SER A 98 -10.96 0.20 8.48
N VAL A 99 -9.68 -0.16 8.43
CA VAL A 99 -9.04 -0.99 9.47
C VAL A 99 -9.09 -0.30 10.84
N ASN A 100 -8.83 1.01 10.90
CA ASN A 100 -8.94 1.77 12.15
C ASN A 100 -10.38 1.86 12.67
N ASN A 101 -11.37 1.99 11.78
CA ASN A 101 -12.78 1.99 12.15
C ASN A 101 -13.22 0.62 12.72
N ILE A 102 -12.81 -0.47 12.06
CA ILE A 102 -13.05 -1.84 12.55
C ILE A 102 -12.39 -2.02 13.91
N PHE A 103 -11.11 -1.64 14.04
CA PHE A 103 -10.37 -1.77 15.30
C PHE A 103 -11.00 -0.97 16.44
N SER A 104 -11.37 0.29 16.19
CA SER A 104 -12.02 1.13 17.20
C SER A 104 -13.40 0.61 17.61
N LYS A 105 -14.22 0.13 16.65
CA LYS A 105 -15.52 -0.53 16.94
C LYS A 105 -15.35 -1.80 17.77
N LEU A 106 -14.33 -2.63 17.48
CA LEU A 106 -14.01 -3.82 18.27
C LEU A 106 -13.51 -3.48 19.68
N GLN A 107 -12.73 -2.41 19.83
CA GLN A 107 -12.23 -1.97 21.14
C GLN A 107 -13.35 -1.41 22.02
N ILE A 108 -14.29 -0.65 21.44
CA ILE A 108 -15.51 -0.20 22.14
C ILE A 108 -16.33 -1.41 22.62
N ARG A 109 -16.50 -2.44 21.76
CA ARG A 109 -17.17 -3.70 22.12
C ARG A 109 -16.46 -4.44 23.25
N ALA A 110 -15.12 -4.45 23.27
CA ALA A 110 -14.34 -5.09 24.33
C ALA A 110 -14.47 -4.35 25.68
N GLN A 111 -14.64 -3.02 25.67
CA GLN A 111 -14.91 -2.26 26.89
C GLN A 111 -16.35 -2.40 27.40
N GLU A 112 -17.31 -2.71 26.52
CA GLU A 112 -18.70 -3.01 26.88
C GLU A 112 -18.89 -4.47 27.37
N GLY A 113 -17.98 -5.39 27.01
CA GLY A 113 -18.07 -6.82 27.27
C GLY A 113 -16.99 -7.38 28.20
N ASN A 114 -16.87 -6.90 29.44
CA ASN A 114 -16.06 -7.57 30.45
C ASN A 114 -16.83 -8.71 31.14
N SER A 115 -17.18 -9.75 30.38
CA SER A 115 -17.48 -11.08 30.93
C SER A 115 -17.31 -12.14 29.85
N GLY A 116 -16.16 -12.82 29.83
CA GLY A 116 -15.95 -14.00 28.99
C GLY A 116 -14.58 -14.03 28.33
N GLU A 117 -13.51 -14.12 29.12
CA GLU A 117 -12.21 -14.54 28.59
C GLU A 117 -12.27 -16.04 28.27
N GLU A 118 -12.36 -16.36 26.98
CA GLU A 118 -12.02 -17.68 26.47
C GLU A 118 -10.50 -17.84 26.53
N LYS A 119 -10.09 -18.70 27.45
CA LYS A 119 -8.72 -19.12 27.74
C LYS A 119 -8.10 -19.79 26.51
N ALA A 120 -7.38 -19.02 25.70
CA ALA A 120 -6.43 -19.58 24.75
C ALA A 120 -5.43 -20.46 25.51
N SER A 121 -5.24 -21.70 25.05
CA SER A 121 -4.33 -22.66 25.67
C SER A 121 -2.94 -22.03 25.79
N ALA A 122 -2.33 -22.08 26.99
CA ALA A 122 -1.02 -21.51 27.25
C ALA A 122 0.08 -21.99 26.27
N GLY A 123 -0.11 -23.18 25.67
CA GLY A 123 0.81 -23.72 24.65
C GLY A 123 0.75 -23.03 23.29
N ASP A 124 -0.40 -22.47 22.89
CA ASP A 124 -0.53 -21.77 21.58
C ASP A 124 0.15 -20.39 21.64
N LEU A 125 0.12 -19.75 22.80
CA LEU A 125 0.82 -18.49 23.07
C LEU A 125 2.35 -18.66 22.93
N GLU A 126 2.90 -19.71 23.53
CA GLU A 126 4.34 -20.02 23.49
C GLU A 126 4.83 -20.34 22.07
N GLN A 127 4.01 -21.03 21.28
CA GLN A 127 4.31 -21.28 19.86
C GLN A 127 4.30 -20.00 19.03
N LEU A 128 3.31 -19.12 19.22
CA LEU A 128 3.24 -17.83 18.53
C LEU A 128 4.41 -16.91 18.91
N GLU A 129 4.82 -16.91 20.18
CA GLU A 129 5.99 -16.17 20.63
C GLU A 129 7.28 -16.67 19.98
N THR A 130 7.44 -17.99 19.86
CA THR A 130 8.57 -18.62 19.18
C THR A 130 8.60 -18.27 17.69
N GLN A 131 7.46 -18.35 17.00
CA GLN A 131 7.36 -17.96 15.59
C GLN A 131 7.65 -16.46 15.39
N ALA A 132 7.17 -15.60 16.28
CA ALA A 132 7.45 -14.17 16.23
C ALA A 132 8.95 -13.87 16.44
N ALA A 133 9.64 -14.63 17.30
CA ALA A 133 11.08 -14.49 17.49
C ALA A 133 11.86 -14.90 16.22
N GLN A 134 11.51 -16.03 15.60
CA GLN A 134 12.13 -16.50 14.36
C GLN A 134 11.96 -15.50 13.21
N LEU A 135 10.75 -14.97 13.03
CA LEU A 135 10.47 -13.96 12.00
C LEU A 135 11.28 -12.67 12.22
N ARG A 136 11.46 -12.24 13.48
CA ARG A 136 12.30 -11.07 13.80
C ARG A 136 13.76 -11.30 13.45
N GLU A 137 14.30 -12.48 13.76
CA GLU A 137 15.67 -12.83 13.44
C GLU A 137 15.89 -12.89 11.92
N GLU A 138 14.98 -13.51 11.18
CA GLU A 138 15.09 -13.61 9.73
C GLU A 138 14.95 -12.23 9.05
N ALA A 139 14.07 -11.36 9.56
CA ALA A 139 13.96 -9.98 9.10
C ALA A 139 15.26 -9.19 9.33
N ALA A 140 15.90 -9.36 10.49
CA ALA A 140 17.19 -8.74 10.78
C ALA A 140 18.28 -9.23 9.81
N ARG A 141 18.34 -10.55 9.58
CA ARG A 141 19.29 -11.17 8.64
C ARG A 141 19.10 -10.64 7.21
N LYS A 142 17.86 -10.58 6.71
CA LYS A 142 17.54 -10.07 5.38
C LYS A 142 17.91 -8.58 5.22
N ASN A 143 17.66 -7.77 6.27
CA ASN A 143 18.08 -6.36 6.27
C ASN A 143 19.60 -6.20 6.18
N GLN A 144 20.35 -7.07 6.84
CA GLN A 144 21.81 -7.03 6.79
C GLN A 144 22.34 -7.36 5.39
N LEU A 145 21.72 -8.33 4.70
CA LEU A 145 22.05 -8.65 3.32
C LEU A 145 21.74 -7.48 2.37
N LEU A 146 20.58 -6.83 2.53
CA LEU A 146 20.20 -5.67 1.71
C LEU A 146 21.17 -4.51 1.88
N LYS A 147 21.63 -4.23 3.11
CA LYS A 147 22.68 -3.21 3.32
C LYS A 147 23.94 -3.51 2.53
N LEU A 148 24.43 -4.74 2.59
CA LEU A 148 25.65 -5.14 1.88
C LEU A 148 25.49 -4.97 0.36
N LEU A 149 24.34 -5.37 -0.19
CA LEU A 149 24.06 -5.20 -1.61
C LEU A 149 23.99 -3.71 -2.01
N ILE A 150 23.39 -2.87 -1.17
CA ILE A 150 23.32 -1.42 -1.38
C ILE A 150 24.72 -0.82 -1.38
N ASP A 151 25.57 -1.21 -0.43
CA ASP A 151 26.94 -0.72 -0.33
C ASP A 151 27.75 -1.12 -1.57
N GLN A 152 27.68 -2.40 -1.98
CA GLN A 152 28.31 -2.87 -3.22
C GLN A 152 27.82 -2.12 -4.47
N SER A 153 26.51 -1.84 -4.55
CA SER A 153 25.93 -1.10 -5.67
C SER A 153 26.42 0.35 -5.70
N ARG A 154 26.58 0.97 -4.52
CA ARG A 154 27.12 2.33 -4.40
C ARG A 154 28.59 2.39 -4.82
N ASP A 155 29.39 1.41 -4.44
CA ASP A 155 30.79 1.30 -4.86
C ASP A 155 30.89 1.18 -6.38
N LEU A 156 30.09 0.29 -7.00
CA LEU A 156 30.06 0.15 -8.47
C LEU A 156 29.66 1.44 -9.19
N VAL A 157 28.68 2.18 -8.66
CA VAL A 157 28.27 3.49 -9.21
C VAL A 157 29.39 4.52 -9.07
N SER A 158 30.10 4.52 -7.94
CA SER A 158 31.24 5.39 -7.72
C SER A 158 32.37 5.09 -8.71
N ASP A 159 32.68 3.81 -8.91
CA ASP A 159 33.66 3.36 -9.90
C ASP A 159 33.25 3.82 -11.29
N LEU A 160 32.02 3.50 -11.73
CA LEU A 160 31.50 3.93 -13.04
C LEU A 160 31.57 5.44 -13.24
N SER A 161 31.25 6.22 -12.21
CA SER A 161 31.32 7.69 -12.24
C SER A 161 32.78 8.17 -12.41
N MET A 162 33.74 7.50 -11.77
CA MET A 162 35.18 7.75 -11.96
C MET A 162 35.61 7.46 -13.40
N TRP A 163 35.17 6.34 -13.98
CA TRP A 163 35.51 5.98 -15.37
C TRP A 163 34.90 6.97 -16.37
N GLN A 164 33.65 7.38 -16.18
CA GLN A 164 32.99 8.36 -17.08
C GLN A 164 33.61 9.76 -17.01
N SER A 165 34.18 10.15 -15.88
CA SER A 165 34.87 11.44 -15.74
C SER A 165 36.30 11.43 -16.27
N ALA A 166 36.89 10.26 -16.56
CA ALA A 166 38.19 10.14 -17.22
C ALA A 166 38.10 10.20 -18.76
N GLU A 167 36.89 10.15 -19.32
CA GLU A 167 36.62 10.09 -20.77
C GLU A 167 36.19 11.46 -21.36
N LEU A 168 36.23 12.51 -20.54
CA LEU A 168 36.11 13.94 -20.88
C LEU A 168 37.44 14.66 -20.68
#